data_AF-A0A3D0Z2V3-F1
#
_entry.id   AF-A0A3D0Z2V3-F1
#
_cell.length_a   1.000
_cell.length_b   1.000
_cell.length_c   1.000
_cell.angle_alpha   90.00
_cell.angle_beta   90.00
_cell.angle_gamma   90.00
#
_symmetry.space_group_name_H-M   'P 1'
#
loop_
_entity.id
_entity.type
_entity.pdbx_description
1 polymer ?
#
loop_
_entity_poly.entity_id
_entity_poly.type
_entity_poly.pdbx_seq_one_letter_code
_entity_poly.pdbx_strand_id
1 'polypeptide(L)'
;MGRGEYGAVELARAALEQIARLDSGLGCFITVTGETALAQAAAVDRARARGEGLPLLAGIPMALKDNLCTRGIATTCASRILEGYSPPYDATAWTRLRVAGAVLVGKTNMDEFAMGSSTENSAFGTTANPWDGDRVPGGSSGGSAAAVAAGEVVYALGSDTGGSVRQPAALTGVVGLKPTYGRVSRHGLIAFASSLDQIGPIARTVADCAVILQAIAGSDPLDATSAPAEVPDYRARLAAGVRGLRIGVPREYFGPGVVPGVGDRVREALEVLAGLGAAVEECSLPHTEYGLAAYYLLAPAEASSNLARYDGIRYGRRAGGHHALRDLYCATRGEGFGPEVKRRIMLGTYALSSGYYDAYYLKAQKVRTLVSRDFHAAFECFDLLAAPTSPDVAFRRGECAG
;
A
#
# COMPACT_ATOMS: atom_id res chain seq x y z
N MET A 1 -1.04 20.11 19.03
CA MET A 1 -1.59 19.26 20.11
C MET A 1 -0.70 19.18 21.35
N GLY A 2 0.55 18.71 21.28
CA GLY A 2 1.40 18.53 22.49
C GLY A 2 1.64 19.80 23.31
N ARG A 3 1.61 20.98 22.67
CA ARG A 3 1.70 22.30 23.34
C ARG A 3 0.35 22.85 23.83
N GLY A 4 -0.75 22.13 23.66
CA GLY A 4 -2.10 22.58 24.02
C GLY A 4 -2.78 23.54 23.04
N GLU A 5 -2.06 24.03 22.02
CA GLU A 5 -2.55 25.03 21.04
C GLU A 5 -3.77 24.58 20.23
N TYR A 6 -3.91 23.28 19.96
CA TYR A 6 -4.98 22.69 19.15
C TYR A 6 -5.50 21.41 19.81
N GLY A 7 -6.80 21.13 19.66
CA GLY A 7 -7.46 19.89 20.10
C GLY A 7 -7.49 18.81 19.02
N ALA A 8 -7.67 17.54 19.40
CA ALA A 8 -7.84 16.45 18.45
C ALA A 8 -9.13 16.62 17.62
N VAL A 9 -10.23 17.09 18.24
CA VAL A 9 -11.49 17.35 17.51
C VAL A 9 -11.31 18.44 16.46
N GLU A 10 -10.52 19.46 16.76
CA GLU A 10 -10.21 20.53 15.82
C GLU A 10 -9.41 20.01 14.62
N LEU A 11 -8.39 19.18 14.86
CA LEU A 11 -7.64 18.53 13.78
C LEU A 11 -8.53 17.61 12.92
N ALA A 12 -9.42 16.84 13.54
CA ALA A 12 -10.34 15.96 12.83
C ALA A 12 -11.33 16.77 11.95
N ARG A 13 -11.87 17.88 12.47
CA ARG A 13 -12.71 18.79 11.68
C ARG A 13 -11.97 19.39 10.50
N ALA A 14 -10.76 19.90 10.73
CA ALA A 14 -9.93 20.43 9.65
C ALA A 14 -9.69 19.39 8.55
N ALA A 15 -9.39 18.14 8.88
CA ALA A 15 -9.23 17.07 7.88
C ALA A 15 -10.53 16.78 7.12
N LEU A 16 -11.68 16.68 7.82
CA LEU A 16 -12.98 16.45 7.19
C LEU A 16 -13.40 17.62 6.28
N GLU A 17 -13.09 18.86 6.66
CA GLU A 17 -13.31 20.05 5.83
C GLU A 17 -12.43 20.04 4.56
N GLN A 18 -11.17 19.58 4.67
CA GLN A 18 -10.30 19.39 3.51
C GLN A 18 -10.88 18.36 2.54
N ILE A 19 -11.32 17.20 3.06
CA ILE A 19 -11.97 16.15 2.26
C ILE A 19 -13.20 16.70 1.55
N ALA A 20 -14.10 17.39 2.28
CA ALA A 20 -15.30 17.98 1.70
C ALA A 20 -15.00 18.98 0.56
N ARG A 21 -13.85 19.68 0.64
CA ARG A 21 -13.43 20.67 -0.35
C ARG A 21 -12.77 20.05 -1.59
N LEU A 22 -11.97 19.01 -1.43
CA LEU A 22 -11.05 18.52 -2.48
C LEU A 22 -11.50 17.18 -3.10
N ASP A 23 -12.09 16.29 -2.31
CA ASP A 23 -12.29 14.89 -2.70
C ASP A 23 -13.27 14.71 -3.87
N SER A 24 -14.21 15.65 -4.05
CA SER A 24 -15.11 15.61 -5.22
C SER A 24 -14.38 15.70 -6.57
N GLY A 25 -13.20 16.35 -6.60
CA GLY A 25 -12.34 16.39 -7.78
C GLY A 25 -11.25 15.31 -7.79
N LEU A 26 -10.86 14.81 -6.62
CA LEU A 26 -9.75 13.86 -6.49
C LEU A 26 -10.19 12.40 -6.42
N GLY A 27 -11.34 12.06 -5.84
CA GLY A 27 -11.81 10.68 -5.67
C GLY A 27 -10.88 9.82 -4.82
N CYS A 28 -10.30 10.39 -3.76
CA CYS A 28 -9.39 9.72 -2.83
C CYS A 28 -10.12 8.75 -1.88
N PHE A 29 -11.38 8.99 -1.53
CA PHE A 29 -12.10 8.19 -0.53
C PHE A 29 -13.25 7.35 -1.13
N ILE A 30 -13.40 6.12 -0.63
CA ILE A 30 -14.60 5.28 -0.84
C ILE A 30 -15.60 5.52 0.29
N THR A 31 -15.12 5.71 1.52
CA THR A 31 -15.97 5.91 2.69
C THR A 31 -15.34 6.92 3.62
N VAL A 32 -16.02 8.03 3.87
CA VAL A 32 -15.64 9.02 4.89
C VAL A 32 -16.34 8.67 6.20
N THR A 33 -15.59 8.66 7.31
CA THR A 33 -16.07 8.20 8.63
C THR A 33 -16.20 9.36 9.62
N GLY A 34 -16.86 10.45 9.22
CA GLY A 34 -16.90 11.72 9.97
C GLY A 34 -17.36 11.60 11.43
N GLU A 35 -18.47 10.91 11.68
CA GLU A 35 -18.96 10.71 13.05
C GLU A 35 -17.98 9.89 13.91
N THR A 36 -17.41 8.83 13.32
CA THR A 36 -16.41 7.99 14.00
C THR A 36 -15.14 8.78 14.30
N ALA A 37 -14.68 9.59 13.34
CA ALA A 37 -13.49 10.43 13.48
C ALA A 37 -13.66 11.43 14.64
N LEU A 38 -14.79 12.15 14.68
CA LEU A 38 -15.08 13.11 15.73
C LEU A 38 -15.23 12.45 17.10
N ALA A 39 -15.84 11.26 17.18
CA ALA A 39 -15.95 10.51 18.42
C ALA A 39 -14.58 10.03 18.95
N GLN A 40 -13.71 9.51 18.06
CA GLN A 40 -12.34 9.12 18.41
C GLN A 40 -11.52 10.32 18.88
N ALA A 41 -11.59 11.43 18.15
CA ALA A 41 -10.91 12.66 18.51
C ALA A 41 -11.36 13.22 19.87
N ALA A 42 -12.66 13.23 20.14
CA ALA A 42 -13.20 13.66 21.42
C ALA A 42 -12.74 12.77 22.59
N ALA A 43 -12.51 11.47 22.36
CA ALA A 43 -11.94 10.59 23.37
C ALA A 43 -10.48 10.97 23.70
N VAL A 44 -9.68 11.33 22.70
CA VAL A 44 -8.31 11.81 22.89
C VAL A 44 -8.28 13.13 23.65
N ASP A 45 -9.16 14.09 23.33
CA ASP A 45 -9.24 15.36 24.05
C ASP A 45 -9.65 15.16 25.52
N ARG A 46 -10.58 14.23 25.80
CA ARG A 46 -10.93 13.86 27.18
C ARG A 46 -9.76 13.22 27.93
N ALA A 47 -9.01 12.32 27.29
CA ALA A 47 -7.81 11.72 27.87
C ALA A 47 -6.76 12.78 28.21
N ARG A 48 -6.51 13.72 27.29
CA ARG A 48 -5.63 14.87 27.51
C ARG A 48 -6.06 15.71 28.71
N ALA A 49 -7.36 16.03 28.80
CA ALA A 49 -7.91 16.84 29.89
C ALA A 49 -7.77 16.16 31.27
N ARG A 50 -7.70 14.83 31.31
CA ARG A 50 -7.40 14.05 32.52
C ARG A 50 -5.91 13.96 32.85
N GLY A 51 -5.03 14.53 32.03
CA GLY A 51 -3.57 14.48 32.23
C GLY A 51 -2.93 13.15 31.82
N GLU A 52 -3.60 12.34 31.00
CA GLU A 52 -3.04 11.07 30.52
C GLU A 52 -1.89 11.31 29.52
N GLY A 53 -0.84 10.49 29.60
CA GLY A 53 0.26 10.49 28.64
C GLY A 53 -0.24 9.99 27.27
N LEU A 54 -0.21 10.87 26.27
CA LEU A 54 -0.69 10.54 24.93
C LEU A 54 0.42 9.99 24.04
N PRO A 55 0.19 8.86 23.33
CA PRO A 55 1.08 8.41 22.26
C PRO A 55 1.25 9.47 21.16
N LEU A 56 2.34 9.38 20.39
CA LEU A 56 2.66 10.37 19.35
C LEU A 56 1.57 10.51 18.27
N LEU A 57 0.84 9.44 17.97
CA LEU A 57 -0.22 9.42 16.96
C LEU A 57 -1.61 9.71 17.53
N ALA A 58 -1.72 10.01 18.82
CA ALA A 58 -3.00 10.31 19.45
C ALA A 58 -3.60 11.60 18.88
N GLY A 59 -4.84 11.50 18.40
CA GLY A 59 -5.59 12.61 17.82
C GLY A 59 -5.20 12.97 16.39
N ILE A 60 -4.25 12.24 15.77
CA ILE A 60 -3.76 12.55 14.44
C ILE A 60 -4.71 11.96 13.38
N PRO A 61 -5.29 12.80 12.47
CA PRO A 61 -6.18 12.35 11.41
C PRO A 61 -5.46 11.51 10.35
N MET A 62 -6.03 10.38 9.98
CA MET A 62 -5.42 9.40 9.08
C MET A 62 -6.46 8.65 8.23
N ALA A 63 -6.02 8.10 7.09
CA ALA A 63 -6.86 7.26 6.22
C ALA A 63 -6.30 5.84 6.00
N LEU A 64 -7.18 4.84 5.92
CA LEU A 64 -6.79 3.44 5.64
C LEU A 64 -7.13 3.08 4.21
N LYS A 65 -6.25 2.39 3.48
CA LYS A 65 -6.63 1.73 2.23
C LYS A 65 -7.79 0.76 2.43
N ASP A 66 -8.72 0.71 1.49
CA ASP A 66 -9.98 -0.03 1.67
C ASP A 66 -9.87 -1.58 1.58
N ASN A 67 -8.65 -2.12 1.51
CA ASN A 67 -8.40 -3.55 1.72
C ASN A 67 -7.91 -3.90 3.13
N LEU A 68 -7.95 -2.94 4.06
CA LEU A 68 -7.71 -3.17 5.48
C LEU A 68 -9.06 -3.29 6.20
N CYS A 69 -9.31 -4.45 6.80
CA CYS A 69 -10.53 -4.72 7.56
C CYS A 69 -10.65 -3.76 8.75
N THR A 70 -11.82 -3.19 8.89
CA THR A 70 -12.18 -2.24 9.95
C THR A 70 -13.54 -2.62 10.51
N ARG A 71 -13.60 -3.03 11.78
CA ARG A 71 -14.84 -3.52 12.39
C ARG A 71 -15.94 -2.46 12.29
N GLY A 72 -17.07 -2.85 11.70
CA GLY A 72 -18.25 -1.97 11.59
C GLY A 72 -18.14 -0.88 10.52
N ILE A 73 -17.04 -0.80 9.78
CA ILE A 73 -16.85 0.14 8.66
C ILE A 73 -16.67 -0.68 7.38
N ALA A 74 -17.43 -0.34 6.33
CA ALA A 74 -17.38 -1.04 5.05
C ALA A 74 -15.94 -1.23 4.56
N THR A 75 -15.65 -2.40 4.02
CA THR A 75 -14.34 -2.75 3.43
C THR A 75 -14.59 -3.47 2.12
N THR A 76 -14.40 -2.76 1.01
CA THR A 76 -14.87 -3.20 -0.31
C THR A 76 -13.74 -3.69 -1.21
N CYS A 77 -12.48 -3.40 -0.86
CA CYS A 77 -11.33 -3.56 -1.77
C CYS A 77 -11.55 -2.88 -3.13
N ALA A 78 -12.32 -1.79 -3.16
CA ALA A 78 -12.79 -1.14 -4.39
C ALA A 78 -13.52 -2.07 -5.38
N SER A 79 -14.18 -3.12 -4.89
CA SER A 79 -14.88 -4.14 -5.69
C SER A 79 -16.37 -4.22 -5.38
N ARG A 80 -17.18 -4.51 -6.40
CA ARG A 80 -18.61 -4.81 -6.24
C ARG A 80 -18.86 -6.16 -5.57
N ILE A 81 -17.91 -7.10 -5.61
CA ILE A 81 -18.12 -8.41 -4.97
C ILE A 81 -18.18 -8.30 -3.43
N LEU A 82 -17.60 -7.24 -2.85
CA LEU A 82 -17.62 -6.95 -1.42
C LEU A 82 -18.59 -5.81 -1.07
N GLU A 83 -19.46 -5.43 -1.98
CA GLU A 83 -20.55 -4.49 -1.67
C GLU A 83 -21.40 -5.05 -0.52
N GLY A 84 -21.64 -4.22 0.50
CA GLY A 84 -22.33 -4.62 1.74
C GLY A 84 -21.48 -5.39 2.75
N TYR A 85 -20.19 -5.65 2.50
CA TYR A 85 -19.33 -6.29 3.49
C TYR A 85 -18.89 -5.32 4.59
N SER A 86 -19.34 -5.59 5.82
CA SER A 86 -18.85 -4.94 7.04
C SER A 86 -18.03 -5.97 7.84
N PRO A 87 -16.70 -5.84 7.92
CA PRO A 87 -15.87 -6.81 8.63
C PRO A 87 -16.28 -6.97 10.10
N PRO A 88 -16.31 -8.20 10.63
CA PRO A 88 -16.58 -8.44 12.04
C PRO A 88 -15.30 -8.35 12.90
N TYR A 89 -14.20 -7.81 12.37
CA TYR A 89 -12.91 -7.70 13.05
C TYR A 89 -12.06 -6.57 12.45
N ASP A 90 -11.04 -6.13 13.21
CA ASP A 90 -10.06 -5.13 12.78
C ASP A 90 -8.80 -5.81 12.22
N ALA A 91 -8.18 -5.19 11.23
CA ALA A 91 -6.79 -5.49 10.88
C ALA A 91 -5.86 -5.15 12.05
N THR A 92 -4.78 -5.91 12.21
CA THR A 92 -3.84 -5.70 13.33
C THR A 92 -3.18 -4.33 13.27
N ALA A 93 -2.79 -3.87 12.07
CA ALA A 93 -2.22 -2.53 11.89
C ALA A 93 -3.20 -1.42 12.32
N TRP A 94 -4.49 -1.55 11.98
CA TRP A 94 -5.51 -0.61 12.45
C TRP A 94 -5.73 -0.70 13.96
N THR A 95 -5.76 -1.91 14.52
CA THR A 95 -5.91 -2.11 15.97
C THR A 95 -4.81 -1.38 16.74
N ARG A 96 -3.55 -1.50 16.30
CA ARG A 96 -2.40 -0.80 16.90
C ARG A 96 -2.56 0.72 16.83
N LEU A 97 -2.93 1.27 15.68
CA LEU A 97 -3.16 2.70 15.51
C LEU A 97 -4.33 3.23 16.35
N ARG A 98 -5.44 2.50 16.38
CA ARG A 98 -6.63 2.83 17.18
C ARG A 98 -6.29 2.86 18.67
N VAL A 99 -5.53 1.88 19.17
CA VAL A 99 -5.03 1.87 20.56
C VAL A 99 -4.07 3.03 20.83
N ALA A 100 -3.25 3.42 19.85
CA ALA A 100 -2.41 4.61 19.93
C ALA A 100 -3.18 5.95 19.83
N GLY A 101 -4.51 5.90 19.72
CA GLY A 101 -5.38 7.08 19.68
C GLY A 101 -5.48 7.76 18.32
N ALA A 102 -5.07 7.08 17.22
CA ALA A 102 -5.21 7.62 15.88
C ALA A 102 -6.69 7.85 15.51
N VAL A 103 -6.95 8.87 14.69
CA VAL A 103 -8.30 9.26 14.26
C VAL A 103 -8.51 8.85 12.80
N LEU A 104 -9.38 7.86 12.58
CA LEU A 104 -9.71 7.37 11.25
C LEU A 104 -10.76 8.27 10.59
N VAL A 105 -10.36 9.01 9.55
CA VAL A 105 -11.27 9.89 8.80
C VAL A 105 -11.92 9.21 7.60
N GLY A 106 -11.37 8.07 7.14
CA GLY A 106 -12.02 7.29 6.09
C GLY A 106 -11.20 6.15 5.51
N LYS A 107 -11.85 5.42 4.59
CA LYS A 107 -11.28 4.38 3.75
C LYS A 107 -10.96 4.95 2.36
N THR A 108 -9.70 4.88 1.98
CA THR A 108 -9.19 5.41 0.70
C THR A 108 -9.39 4.44 -0.45
N ASN A 109 -9.61 5.01 -1.63
CA ASN A 109 -9.78 4.32 -2.89
C ASN A 109 -8.50 3.61 -3.34
N MET A 110 -8.68 2.61 -4.19
CA MET A 110 -7.62 1.72 -4.65
C MET A 110 -8.01 1.00 -5.94
N ASP A 111 -7.05 0.43 -6.67
CA ASP A 111 -7.40 -0.56 -7.69
C ASP A 111 -8.13 -1.75 -7.04
N GLU A 112 -9.11 -2.30 -7.76
CA GLU A 112 -9.90 -3.44 -7.31
C GLU A 112 -8.98 -4.60 -6.84
N PHE A 113 -9.17 -5.06 -5.60
CA PHE A 113 -8.36 -6.10 -4.95
C PHE A 113 -6.84 -5.85 -5.01
N ALA A 114 -6.43 -4.58 -5.02
CA ALA A 114 -5.04 -4.15 -5.10
C ALA A 114 -4.34 -4.49 -6.44
N MET A 115 -5.10 -4.85 -7.48
CA MET A 115 -4.59 -5.29 -8.78
C MET A 115 -4.60 -4.14 -9.79
N GLY A 116 -3.50 -3.40 -9.85
CA GLY A 116 -3.32 -2.32 -10.81
C GLY A 116 -2.24 -1.34 -10.36
N SER A 117 -1.98 -0.34 -11.21
CA SER A 117 -0.93 0.66 -11.00
C SER A 117 -1.38 2.08 -11.31
N SER A 118 -2.70 2.32 -11.34
CA SER A 118 -3.30 3.64 -11.64
C SER A 118 -4.53 4.01 -10.79
N THR A 119 -5.10 3.07 -10.04
CA THR A 119 -6.39 3.22 -9.32
C THR A 119 -7.61 3.38 -10.25
N GLU A 120 -7.44 3.17 -11.56
CA GLU A 120 -8.53 3.25 -12.53
C GLU A 120 -9.44 2.02 -12.50
N ASN A 121 -8.97 0.88 -11.97
CA ASN A 121 -9.78 -0.34 -11.87
C ASN A 121 -10.79 -0.30 -10.72
N SER A 122 -10.84 0.76 -9.92
CA SER A 122 -11.81 0.89 -8.83
C SER A 122 -13.25 0.86 -9.34
N ALA A 123 -14.08 0.02 -8.74
CA ALA A 123 -15.51 -0.04 -9.06
C ALA A 123 -16.34 1.13 -8.50
N PHE A 124 -15.70 2.05 -7.76
CA PHE A 124 -16.32 3.22 -7.13
C PHE A 124 -15.95 4.55 -7.80
N GLY A 125 -15.07 4.51 -8.81
CA GLY A 125 -14.60 5.70 -9.52
C GLY A 125 -13.09 5.84 -9.46
N THR A 126 -12.53 6.68 -10.33
CA THR A 126 -11.09 6.84 -10.47
C THR A 126 -10.56 7.93 -9.53
N THR A 127 -9.34 7.76 -9.03
CA THR A 127 -8.64 8.79 -8.25
C THR A 127 -7.77 9.65 -9.19
N ALA A 128 -7.70 10.96 -8.93
CA ALA A 128 -6.86 11.94 -9.62
C ALA A 128 -5.49 12.10 -8.95
N ASN A 129 -4.49 12.51 -9.72
CA ASN A 129 -3.25 13.03 -9.14
C ASN A 129 -3.45 14.49 -8.66
N PRO A 130 -3.13 14.82 -7.39
CA PRO A 130 -3.26 16.20 -6.90
C PRO A 130 -2.38 17.24 -7.62
N TRP A 131 -1.32 16.79 -8.31
CA TRP A 131 -0.43 17.66 -9.08
C TRP A 131 -0.91 17.94 -10.50
N ASP A 132 -1.78 17.06 -11.04
CA ASP A 132 -2.36 17.17 -12.38
C ASP A 132 -3.61 16.29 -12.46
N GLY A 133 -4.79 16.91 -12.52
CA GLY A 133 -6.08 16.22 -12.49
C GLY A 133 -6.28 15.22 -13.64
N ASP A 134 -5.58 15.38 -14.77
CA ASP A 134 -5.69 14.49 -15.93
C ASP A 134 -4.79 13.25 -15.82
N ARG A 135 -3.96 13.18 -14.77
CA ARG A 135 -2.99 12.10 -14.54
C ARG A 135 -3.41 11.18 -13.40
N VAL A 136 -2.82 9.99 -13.40
CA VAL A 136 -3.05 8.98 -12.38
C VAL A 136 -2.24 9.27 -11.10
N PRO A 137 -2.75 8.96 -9.91
CA PRO A 137 -1.98 9.01 -8.66
C PRO A 137 -1.12 7.76 -8.47
N GLY A 138 -1.08 6.86 -9.46
CA GLY A 138 -0.50 5.53 -9.33
C GLY A 138 -1.46 4.50 -8.71
N GLY A 139 -0.95 3.31 -8.44
CA GLY A 139 -1.74 2.24 -7.87
C GLY A 139 -0.92 1.09 -7.25
N SER A 140 -1.54 0.27 -6.42
CA SER A 140 -2.98 0.27 -6.12
C SER A 140 -3.37 1.11 -4.91
N SER A 141 -2.44 1.75 -4.20
CA SER A 141 -2.77 2.65 -3.06
C SER A 141 -2.89 4.13 -3.49
N GLY A 142 -3.44 4.39 -4.68
CA GLY A 142 -3.50 5.75 -5.25
C GLY A 142 -4.33 6.71 -4.41
N GLY A 143 -5.49 6.29 -3.91
CA GLY A 143 -6.30 7.11 -2.98
C GLY A 143 -5.56 7.47 -1.70
N SER A 144 -4.78 6.53 -1.14
CA SER A 144 -3.97 6.79 0.05
C SER A 144 -2.87 7.83 -0.21
N ALA A 145 -2.18 7.72 -1.35
CA ALA A 145 -1.09 8.64 -1.70
C ALA A 145 -1.59 10.02 -2.12
N ALA A 146 -2.71 10.09 -2.85
CA ALA A 146 -3.36 11.33 -3.25
C ALA A 146 -3.92 12.09 -2.04
N ALA A 147 -4.58 11.41 -1.09
CA ALA A 147 -5.11 12.06 0.11
C ALA A 147 -4.02 12.71 0.99
N VAL A 148 -2.85 12.07 1.10
CA VAL A 148 -1.70 12.61 1.83
C VAL A 148 -1.08 13.80 1.09
N ALA A 149 -0.91 13.68 -0.23
CA ALA A 149 -0.34 14.72 -1.08
C ALA A 149 -1.23 15.98 -1.14
N ALA A 150 -2.54 15.80 -1.22
CA ALA A 150 -3.53 16.88 -1.22
C ALA A 150 -3.74 17.54 0.16
N GLY A 151 -3.18 16.95 1.23
CA GLY A 151 -3.35 17.45 2.59
C GLY A 151 -4.73 17.18 3.20
N GLU A 152 -5.49 16.23 2.65
CA GLU A 152 -6.77 15.77 3.22
C GLU A 152 -6.56 15.01 4.53
N VAL A 153 -5.40 14.35 4.68
CA VAL A 153 -4.96 13.68 5.90
C VAL A 153 -3.48 13.93 6.21
N VAL A 154 -3.09 13.64 7.45
CA VAL A 154 -1.67 13.72 7.86
C VAL A 154 -0.88 12.54 7.31
N TYR A 155 -1.45 11.34 7.40
CA TYR A 155 -0.86 10.11 6.87
C TYR A 155 -1.93 9.08 6.48
N ALA A 156 -1.50 8.07 5.73
CA ALA A 156 -2.34 6.94 5.39
C ALA A 156 -1.57 5.62 5.50
N LEU A 157 -2.31 4.50 5.56
CA LEU A 157 -1.75 3.17 5.31
C LEU A 157 -2.16 2.69 3.93
N GLY A 158 -1.19 2.18 3.18
CA GLY A 158 -1.40 1.42 1.94
C GLY A 158 -0.97 -0.03 2.09
N SER A 159 -1.06 -0.78 0.98
CA SER A 159 -0.50 -2.13 0.85
C SER A 159 0.32 -2.23 -0.43
N ASP A 160 1.48 -2.88 -0.35
CA ASP A 160 2.46 -3.02 -1.42
C ASP A 160 2.71 -4.51 -1.71
N THR A 161 2.33 -4.94 -2.90
CA THR A 161 2.57 -6.32 -3.38
C THR A 161 3.68 -6.34 -4.45
N GLY A 162 3.69 -5.35 -5.33
CA GLY A 162 4.65 -5.21 -6.43
C GLY A 162 5.11 -3.77 -6.69
N GLY A 163 4.95 -2.88 -5.71
CA GLY A 163 5.16 -1.44 -5.86
C GLY A 163 3.99 -0.59 -5.36
N SER A 164 2.92 -1.21 -4.88
CA SER A 164 1.62 -0.55 -4.67
C SER A 164 1.55 0.47 -3.52
N VAL A 165 2.63 0.70 -2.77
CA VAL A 165 2.82 1.87 -1.88
C VAL A 165 3.86 2.82 -2.45
N ARG A 166 5.00 2.29 -2.90
CA ARG A 166 6.14 3.10 -3.37
C ARG A 166 5.84 3.85 -4.68
N GLN A 167 5.19 3.20 -5.64
CA GLN A 167 4.86 3.81 -6.93
C GLN A 167 3.84 4.94 -6.76
N PRO A 168 2.70 4.77 -6.05
CA PRO A 168 1.80 5.90 -5.79
C PRO A 168 2.50 7.06 -5.09
N ALA A 169 3.33 6.76 -4.08
CA ALA A 169 4.08 7.79 -3.36
C ALA A 169 5.05 8.57 -4.28
N ALA A 170 5.73 7.89 -5.19
CA ALA A 170 6.59 8.52 -6.19
C ALA A 170 5.78 9.40 -7.16
N LEU A 171 4.62 8.93 -7.61
CA LEU A 171 3.79 9.63 -8.59
C LEU A 171 3.03 10.82 -7.98
N THR A 172 2.79 10.83 -6.67
CA THR A 172 2.15 11.97 -5.96
C THR A 172 3.12 12.78 -5.10
N GLY A 173 4.44 12.55 -5.20
CA GLY A 173 5.45 13.35 -4.53
C GLY A 173 5.43 13.28 -2.99
N VAL A 174 5.11 12.12 -2.43
CA VAL A 174 5.11 11.86 -0.98
C VAL A 174 6.05 10.71 -0.62
N VAL A 175 6.24 10.45 0.68
CA VAL A 175 7.07 9.34 1.17
C VAL A 175 6.19 8.11 1.38
N GLY A 176 6.55 6.98 0.75
CA GLY A 176 5.90 5.70 0.91
C GLY A 176 6.91 4.60 1.23
N LEU A 177 6.66 3.83 2.27
CA LEU A 177 7.59 2.79 2.73
C LEU A 177 6.92 1.41 2.72
N LYS A 178 7.49 0.46 1.97
CA LYS A 178 7.18 -0.96 2.15
C LYS A 178 8.21 -1.57 3.10
N PRO A 179 7.84 -1.99 4.32
CA PRO A 179 8.78 -2.61 5.23
C PRO A 179 9.17 -4.03 4.77
N THR A 180 10.10 -4.64 5.49
CA THR A 180 10.46 -6.06 5.31
C THR A 180 9.20 -6.94 5.40
N TYR A 181 9.11 -7.98 4.56
CA TYR A 181 8.03 -8.95 4.68
C TYR A 181 8.07 -9.60 6.09
N GLY A 182 6.91 -9.70 6.74
CA GLY A 182 6.78 -10.11 8.14
C GLY A 182 6.98 -9.01 9.20
N ARG A 183 7.44 -7.79 8.86
CA ARG A 183 7.62 -6.69 9.83
C ARG A 183 6.29 -6.14 10.36
N VAL A 184 5.29 -6.03 9.49
CA VAL A 184 3.92 -5.64 9.84
C VAL A 184 3.03 -6.86 9.61
N SER A 185 2.09 -7.09 10.52
CA SER A 185 1.13 -8.19 10.41
C SER A 185 0.21 -8.01 9.20
N ARG A 186 -0.07 -9.12 8.52
CA ARG A 186 -1.04 -9.19 7.42
C ARG A 186 -2.43 -9.64 7.91
N HIS A 187 -2.63 -9.89 9.21
CA HIS A 187 -3.94 -10.20 9.74
C HIS A 187 -4.92 -9.03 9.51
N GLY A 188 -6.01 -9.33 8.79
CA GLY A 188 -7.02 -8.36 8.34
C GLY A 188 -6.60 -7.46 7.18
N LEU A 189 -5.45 -7.70 6.54
CA LEU A 189 -5.23 -7.30 5.16
C LEU A 189 -5.93 -8.31 4.25
N ILE A 190 -6.86 -7.85 3.42
CA ILE A 190 -7.48 -8.71 2.41
C ILE A 190 -6.42 -9.05 1.35
N ALA A 191 -6.07 -10.33 1.31
CA ALA A 191 -4.91 -10.82 0.57
C ALA A 191 -5.10 -10.73 -0.95
N PHE A 192 -4.06 -10.22 -1.62
CA PHE A 192 -3.85 -10.36 -3.04
C PHE A 192 -2.85 -11.50 -3.28
N ALA A 193 -1.57 -11.29 -2.98
CA ALA A 193 -0.53 -12.32 -3.07
C ALA A 193 0.16 -12.47 -1.72
N SER A 194 -0.22 -13.51 -1.00
CA SER A 194 0.16 -13.76 0.39
C SER A 194 1.67 -13.71 0.64
N SER A 195 2.50 -14.19 -0.28
CA SER A 195 3.96 -14.21 -0.13
C SER A 195 4.67 -12.88 -0.46
N LEU A 196 3.91 -11.86 -0.84
CA LEU A 196 4.42 -10.58 -1.35
C LEU A 196 3.79 -9.37 -0.62
N ASP A 197 2.51 -9.48 -0.27
CA ASP A 197 1.73 -8.42 0.35
C ASP A 197 2.38 -7.88 1.63
N GLN A 198 2.49 -6.56 1.73
CA GLN A 198 2.88 -5.92 2.98
C GLN A 198 2.21 -4.56 3.18
N ILE A 199 1.74 -4.29 4.41
CA ILE A 199 1.18 -2.99 4.79
C ILE A 199 2.33 -2.00 4.96
N GLY A 200 2.16 -0.76 4.48
CA GLY A 200 3.17 0.29 4.55
C GLY A 200 2.59 1.68 4.81
N PRO A 201 3.30 2.55 5.54
CA PRO A 201 2.87 3.93 5.75
C PRO A 201 3.13 4.80 4.50
N ILE A 202 2.25 5.78 4.31
CA ILE A 202 2.42 6.89 3.37
C ILE A 202 2.26 8.20 4.14
N ALA A 203 3.24 9.09 4.04
CA ALA A 203 3.26 10.37 4.75
C ALA A 203 4.05 11.42 3.95
N ARG A 204 4.00 12.69 4.36
CA ARG A 204 4.75 13.78 3.70
C ARG A 204 6.24 13.79 4.04
N THR A 205 6.64 13.17 5.15
CA THR A 205 8.04 13.17 5.59
C THR A 205 8.53 11.77 5.96
N VAL A 206 9.84 11.56 5.84
CA VAL A 206 10.51 10.31 6.27
C VAL A 206 10.33 10.09 7.77
N ALA A 207 10.36 11.17 8.57
CA ALA A 207 10.18 11.11 10.02
C ALA A 207 8.77 10.61 10.40
N ASP A 208 7.74 11.07 9.70
CA ASP A 208 6.36 10.60 9.92
C ASP A 208 6.22 9.12 9.56
N CYS A 209 6.76 8.69 8.41
CA CYS A 209 6.79 7.27 8.05
C CYS A 209 7.48 6.40 9.12
N ALA A 210 8.57 6.88 9.73
CA ALA A 210 9.24 6.18 10.82
C ALA A 210 8.36 6.05 12.07
N VAL A 211 7.66 7.12 12.46
CA VAL A 211 6.69 7.11 13.59
C VAL A 211 5.57 6.09 13.32
N ILE A 212 4.99 6.13 12.12
CA ILE A 212 3.85 5.27 11.77
C ILE A 212 4.31 3.81 11.68
N LEU A 213 5.45 3.53 11.05
CA LEU A 213 6.00 2.18 10.97
C LEU A 213 6.25 1.61 12.37
N GLN A 214 6.82 2.40 13.28
CA GLN A 214 7.05 1.99 14.66
C GLN A 214 5.75 1.60 15.37
N ALA A 215 4.65 2.33 15.11
CA ALA A 215 3.35 2.05 15.71
C ALA A 215 2.69 0.78 15.16
N ILE A 216 2.90 0.43 13.89
CA ILE A 216 2.23 -0.71 13.25
C ILE A 216 3.09 -1.98 13.17
N ALA A 217 4.40 -1.88 13.36
CA ALA A 217 5.33 -3.00 13.28
C ALA A 217 5.29 -3.92 14.52
N GLY A 218 5.79 -5.14 14.35
CA GLY A 218 5.99 -6.12 15.43
C GLY A 218 5.20 -7.40 15.22
N SER A 219 5.64 -8.46 15.88
CA SER A 219 5.03 -9.80 15.82
C SER A 219 3.55 -9.78 16.19
N ASP A 220 2.78 -10.66 15.57
CA ASP A 220 1.35 -10.82 15.81
C ASP A 220 1.00 -12.31 15.84
N PRO A 221 0.45 -12.83 16.95
CA PRO A 221 0.04 -14.24 17.04
C PRO A 221 -1.07 -14.62 16.04
N LEU A 222 -1.78 -13.66 15.46
CA LEU A 222 -2.80 -13.89 14.44
C LEU A 222 -2.22 -13.98 13.01
N ASP A 223 -0.91 -13.77 12.85
CA ASP A 223 -0.19 -13.90 11.59
C ASP A 223 1.07 -14.75 11.76
N ALA A 224 0.98 -16.01 11.34
CA ALA A 224 2.08 -16.97 11.36
C ALA A 224 3.29 -16.57 10.50
N THR A 225 3.16 -15.56 9.64
CA THR A 225 4.25 -15.01 8.82
C THR A 225 4.85 -13.72 9.37
N SER A 226 4.27 -13.19 10.46
CA SER A 226 4.87 -12.06 11.16
C SER A 226 6.18 -12.50 11.82
N ALA A 227 7.24 -11.72 11.60
CA ALA A 227 8.55 -12.07 12.11
C ALA A 227 8.59 -11.87 13.63
N PRO A 228 9.11 -12.83 14.41
CA PRO A 228 9.33 -12.67 15.86
C PRO A 228 10.58 -11.82 16.12
N ALA A 229 10.57 -10.59 15.61
CA ALA A 229 11.68 -9.64 15.70
C ALA A 229 11.24 -8.38 16.45
N GLU A 230 12.11 -7.92 17.36
CA GLU A 230 11.92 -6.66 18.06
C GLU A 230 11.77 -5.50 17.05
N VAL A 231 10.96 -4.51 17.40
CA VAL A 231 10.76 -3.29 16.60
C VAL A 231 11.80 -2.27 17.05
N PRO A 232 12.77 -1.90 16.19
CA PRO A 232 13.74 -0.87 16.53
C PRO A 232 13.06 0.50 16.72
N ASP A 233 13.69 1.38 17.49
CA ASP A 233 13.35 2.80 17.47
C ASP A 233 13.87 3.42 16.15
N TYR A 234 13.00 3.47 15.15
CA TYR A 234 13.35 4.01 13.83
C TYR A 234 13.67 5.51 13.90
N ARG A 235 13.04 6.25 14.81
CA ARG A 235 13.23 7.71 14.93
C ARG A 235 14.60 8.05 15.47
N ALA A 236 15.09 7.29 16.45
CA ALA A 236 16.41 7.48 17.05
C ALA A 236 17.57 7.33 16.05
N ARG A 237 17.32 6.77 14.86
CA ARG A 237 18.33 6.59 13.81
C ARG A 237 18.27 7.67 12.71
N LEU A 238 17.22 8.48 12.64
CA LEU A 238 17.05 9.49 11.58
C LEU A 238 18.17 10.54 11.57
N ALA A 239 18.71 10.89 12.74
CA ALA A 239 19.76 11.90 12.88
C ALA A 239 21.16 11.41 12.50
N ALA A 240 21.34 10.11 12.21
CA ALA A 240 22.66 9.54 11.92
C ALA A 240 23.26 10.04 10.59
N GLY A 241 22.42 10.56 9.68
CA GLY A 241 22.84 11.00 8.35
C GLY A 241 23.34 9.84 7.48
N VAL A 242 24.10 10.16 6.42
CA VAL A 242 24.54 9.20 5.40
C VAL A 242 26.06 9.05 5.28
N ARG A 243 26.81 9.78 6.13
CA ARG A 243 28.28 9.77 6.08
C ARG A 243 28.81 8.35 6.34
N GLY A 244 29.63 7.85 5.43
CA GLY A 244 30.25 6.53 5.51
C GLY A 244 29.34 5.38 5.05
N LEU A 245 28.10 5.63 4.64
CA LEU A 245 27.24 4.60 4.04
C LEU A 245 27.74 4.28 2.62
N ARG A 246 27.78 2.99 2.29
CA ARG A 246 28.05 2.48 0.94
C ARG A 246 26.72 2.28 0.21
N ILE A 247 26.51 3.06 -0.85
CA ILE A 247 25.30 3.09 -1.66
C ILE A 247 25.61 2.42 -2.99
N GLY A 248 24.99 1.27 -3.24
CA GLY A 248 25.06 0.59 -4.53
C GLY A 248 24.02 1.14 -5.50
N VAL A 249 24.41 1.38 -6.75
CA VAL A 249 23.53 1.87 -7.82
C VAL A 249 23.45 0.80 -8.91
N PRO A 250 22.38 -0.02 -8.95
CA PRO A 250 22.25 -1.08 -9.95
C PRO A 250 22.12 -0.51 -11.36
N ARG A 251 23.04 -0.85 -12.26
CA ARG A 251 23.03 -0.41 -13.67
C ARG A 251 21.70 -0.68 -14.37
N GLU A 252 21.13 -1.85 -14.09
CA GLU A 252 19.91 -2.34 -14.73
C GLU A 252 18.70 -1.44 -14.44
N TYR A 253 18.75 -0.64 -13.35
CA TYR A 253 17.71 0.31 -13.00
C TYR A 253 17.84 1.70 -13.65
N PHE A 254 18.86 1.90 -14.49
CA PHE A 254 19.02 3.09 -15.34
C PHE A 254 19.02 2.70 -16.83
N GLY A 255 18.41 1.56 -17.15
CA GLY A 255 18.26 1.07 -18.51
C GLY A 255 17.31 1.91 -19.39
N PRO A 256 17.12 1.51 -20.66
CA PRO A 256 16.41 2.31 -21.67
C PRO A 256 14.93 2.56 -21.38
N GLY A 257 14.34 1.81 -20.44
CA GLY A 257 12.95 2.01 -20.02
C GLY A 257 12.73 3.19 -19.08
N VAL A 258 13.80 3.82 -18.55
CA VAL A 258 13.69 4.98 -17.65
C VAL A 258 13.72 6.26 -18.46
N VAL A 259 12.71 7.12 -18.26
CA VAL A 259 12.65 8.43 -18.91
C VAL A 259 13.85 9.28 -18.45
N PRO A 260 14.58 9.95 -19.36
CA PRO A 260 15.81 10.66 -19.02
C PRO A 260 15.67 11.62 -17.84
N GLY A 261 14.58 12.41 -17.81
CA GLY A 261 14.33 13.35 -16.71
C GLY A 261 14.19 12.70 -15.33
N VAL A 262 13.71 11.45 -15.25
CA VAL A 262 13.67 10.69 -13.99
C VAL A 262 15.07 10.23 -13.61
N GLY A 263 15.81 9.63 -14.56
CA GLY A 263 17.17 9.15 -14.33
C GLY A 263 18.10 10.28 -13.87
N ASP A 264 18.01 11.44 -14.49
CA ASP A 264 18.83 12.62 -14.17
C ASP A 264 18.54 13.14 -12.76
N ARG A 265 17.27 13.27 -12.37
CA ARG A 265 16.89 13.69 -11.00
C ARG A 265 17.38 12.72 -9.93
N VAL A 266 17.40 11.42 -10.22
CA VAL A 266 17.95 10.42 -9.28
C VAL A 266 19.46 10.52 -9.18
N ARG A 267 20.17 10.75 -10.30
CA ARG A 267 21.63 10.99 -10.28
C ARG A 267 21.99 12.23 -9.47
N GLU A 268 21.25 13.32 -9.63
CA GLU A 268 21.44 14.53 -8.82
C GLU A 268 21.21 14.25 -7.31
N ALA A 269 20.19 13.46 -6.97
CA ALA A 269 19.99 13.05 -5.58
C ALA A 269 21.16 12.21 -5.03
N LEU A 270 21.75 11.34 -5.86
CA LEU A 270 22.95 10.57 -5.52
C LEU A 270 24.18 11.47 -5.33
N GLU A 271 24.36 12.51 -6.14
CA GLU A 271 25.42 13.50 -5.97
C GLU A 271 25.29 14.27 -4.65
N VAL A 272 24.06 14.62 -4.25
CA VAL A 272 23.80 15.21 -2.93
C VAL A 272 24.22 14.25 -1.81
N LEU A 273 23.87 12.96 -1.90
CA LEU A 273 24.27 11.96 -0.92
C LEU A 273 25.80 11.79 -0.84
N ALA A 274 26.47 11.78 -2.00
CA ALA A 274 27.93 11.75 -2.07
C ALA A 274 28.55 13.00 -1.42
N GLY A 275 28.03 14.19 -1.70
CA GLY A 275 28.45 15.45 -1.08
C GLY A 275 28.26 15.48 0.45
N LEU A 276 27.26 14.74 0.97
CA LEU A 276 27.04 14.55 2.40
C LEU A 276 27.95 13.48 3.04
N GLY A 277 28.77 12.80 2.23
CA GLY A 277 29.81 11.86 2.67
C GLY A 277 29.46 10.38 2.54
N ALA A 278 28.43 10.02 1.76
CA ALA A 278 28.20 8.63 1.37
C ALA A 278 29.18 8.21 0.26
N ALA A 279 29.56 6.93 0.24
CA ALA A 279 30.27 6.33 -0.89
C ALA A 279 29.23 5.78 -1.87
N VAL A 280 29.17 6.34 -3.08
CA VAL A 280 28.20 5.91 -4.11
C VAL A 280 28.95 5.19 -5.21
N GLU A 281 28.63 3.93 -5.43
CA GLU A 281 29.27 3.11 -6.46
C GLU A 281 28.25 2.32 -7.24
N GLU A 282 28.61 2.00 -8.48
CA GLU A 282 27.77 1.22 -9.37
C GLU A 282 27.84 -0.28 -9.03
N CYS A 283 26.69 -0.97 -9.09
CA CYS A 283 26.60 -2.41 -8.88
C CYS A 283 25.71 -3.08 -9.94
N SER A 284 25.44 -4.37 -9.79
CA SER A 284 24.66 -5.15 -10.76
C SER A 284 23.65 -6.06 -10.07
N LEU A 285 22.43 -6.09 -10.59
CA LEU A 285 21.36 -7.03 -10.24
C LEU A 285 20.88 -7.72 -11.53
N PRO A 286 21.65 -8.70 -12.05
CA PRO A 286 21.49 -9.19 -13.42
C PRO A 286 20.14 -9.87 -13.68
N HIS A 287 19.47 -10.42 -12.67
CA HIS A 287 18.18 -11.10 -12.85
C HIS A 287 16.97 -10.15 -12.74
N THR A 288 17.19 -8.83 -12.59
CA THR A 288 16.10 -7.88 -12.37
C THR A 288 15.13 -7.79 -13.56
N GLU A 289 15.62 -8.00 -14.79
CA GLU A 289 14.79 -8.04 -16.01
C GLU A 289 13.67 -9.09 -15.92
N TYR A 290 13.90 -10.18 -15.18
CA TYR A 290 12.93 -11.26 -15.01
C TYR A 290 11.95 -10.99 -13.85
N GLY A 291 12.20 -9.97 -13.03
CA GLY A 291 11.41 -9.66 -11.84
C GLY A 291 9.94 -9.43 -12.17
N LEU A 292 9.65 -8.66 -13.22
CA LEU A 292 8.28 -8.37 -13.65
C LEU A 292 7.56 -9.64 -14.12
N ALA A 293 8.20 -10.44 -14.98
CA ALA A 293 7.63 -11.68 -15.48
C ALA A 293 7.36 -12.69 -14.36
N ALA A 294 8.30 -12.85 -13.42
CA ALA A 294 8.11 -13.73 -12.26
C ALA A 294 6.97 -13.23 -11.36
N TYR A 295 6.89 -11.92 -11.11
CA TYR A 295 5.80 -11.31 -10.35
C TYR A 295 4.42 -11.59 -10.98
N TYR A 296 4.30 -11.43 -12.31
CA TYR A 296 3.05 -11.70 -13.04
C TYR A 296 2.70 -13.18 -13.20
N LEU A 297 3.53 -14.10 -12.71
CA LEU A 297 3.15 -15.50 -12.52
C LEU A 297 2.82 -15.82 -11.06
N LEU A 298 3.63 -15.34 -10.12
CA LEU A 298 3.44 -15.61 -8.70
C LEU A 298 2.20 -14.92 -8.13
N ALA A 299 2.06 -13.61 -8.36
CA ALA A 299 0.97 -12.85 -7.76
C ALA A 299 -0.41 -13.28 -8.30
N PRO A 300 -0.62 -13.49 -9.61
CA PRO A 300 -1.88 -14.03 -10.11
C PRO A 300 -2.19 -15.45 -9.63
N ALA A 301 -1.19 -16.34 -9.54
CA ALA A 301 -1.38 -17.70 -9.01
C ALA A 301 -1.85 -17.69 -7.56
N GLU A 302 -1.23 -16.88 -6.70
CA GLU A 302 -1.70 -16.74 -5.33
C GLU A 302 -3.08 -16.08 -5.27
N ALA A 303 -3.33 -15.08 -6.10
CA ALA A 303 -4.62 -14.40 -6.18
C ALA A 303 -5.77 -15.33 -6.59
N SER A 304 -5.55 -16.23 -7.56
CA SER A 304 -6.60 -17.17 -8.00
C SER A 304 -7.04 -18.10 -6.87
N SER A 305 -6.14 -18.43 -5.95
CA SER A 305 -6.47 -19.17 -4.73
C SER A 305 -7.07 -18.27 -3.63
N ASN A 306 -6.42 -17.15 -3.32
CA ASN A 306 -6.86 -16.22 -2.27
C ASN A 306 -8.28 -15.70 -2.50
N LEU A 307 -8.61 -15.34 -3.74
CA LEU A 307 -9.92 -14.82 -4.14
C LEU A 307 -10.97 -15.92 -4.41
N ALA A 308 -10.62 -17.20 -4.29
CA ALA A 308 -11.61 -18.29 -4.44
C ALA A 308 -12.71 -18.23 -3.37
N ARG A 309 -12.44 -17.61 -2.22
CA ARG A 309 -13.38 -17.46 -1.09
C ARG A 309 -14.57 -16.55 -1.36
N TYR A 310 -14.49 -15.69 -2.38
CA TYR A 310 -15.55 -14.74 -2.73
C TYR A 310 -16.53 -15.42 -3.68
N ASP A 311 -17.59 -15.91 -3.06
CA ASP A 311 -18.55 -16.84 -3.66
C ASP A 311 -20.02 -16.42 -3.41
N GLY A 312 -20.24 -15.35 -2.65
CA GLY A 312 -21.57 -14.82 -2.29
C GLY A 312 -22.34 -15.66 -1.28
N ILE A 313 -21.74 -16.70 -0.69
CA ILE A 313 -22.43 -17.55 0.30
C ILE A 313 -22.39 -16.94 1.69
N ARG A 314 -21.19 -16.57 2.17
CA ARG A 314 -20.99 -16.14 3.56
C ARG A 314 -21.05 -14.62 3.75
N TYR A 315 -20.62 -13.87 2.75
CA TYR A 315 -20.55 -12.41 2.78
C TYR A 315 -20.35 -11.85 1.37
N GLY A 316 -20.52 -10.53 1.24
CA GLY A 316 -20.41 -9.82 -0.03
C GLY A 316 -21.66 -9.99 -0.89
N ARG A 317 -21.54 -9.55 -2.15
CA ARG A 317 -22.61 -9.63 -3.14
C ARG A 317 -22.93 -11.08 -3.47
N ARG A 318 -24.21 -11.37 -3.69
CA ARG A 318 -24.72 -12.66 -4.18
C ARG A 318 -25.61 -12.42 -5.40
N ALA A 319 -25.34 -13.13 -6.50
CA ALA A 319 -26.21 -13.07 -7.68
C ALA A 319 -27.59 -13.68 -7.36
N GLY A 320 -28.66 -13.03 -7.85
CA GLY A 320 -30.05 -13.48 -7.67
C GLY A 320 -30.50 -14.45 -8.77
N GLY A 321 -31.58 -15.20 -8.52
CA GLY A 321 -32.26 -15.97 -9.59
C GLY A 321 -31.58 -17.29 -10.02
N HIS A 322 -30.61 -17.81 -9.26
CA HIS A 322 -29.92 -19.06 -9.58
C HIS A 322 -30.23 -20.18 -8.58
N HIS A 323 -30.68 -21.34 -9.08
CA HIS A 323 -30.98 -22.52 -8.27
C HIS A 323 -29.81 -23.52 -8.21
N ALA A 324 -29.00 -23.60 -9.27
CA ALA A 324 -27.82 -24.45 -9.30
C ALA A 324 -26.62 -23.73 -8.66
N LEU A 325 -25.89 -24.44 -7.80
CA LEU A 325 -24.74 -23.88 -7.07
C LEU A 325 -23.63 -23.38 -8.01
N ARG A 326 -23.38 -24.11 -9.11
CA ARG A 326 -22.39 -23.72 -10.12
C ARG A 326 -22.75 -22.38 -10.75
N ASP A 327 -24.01 -22.21 -11.14
CA ASP A 327 -24.47 -20.99 -11.80
C ASP A 327 -24.41 -19.81 -10.83
N LEU A 328 -24.76 -20.02 -9.57
CA LEU A 328 -24.61 -19.01 -8.52
C LEU A 328 -23.15 -18.53 -8.39
N TYR A 329 -22.19 -19.45 -8.33
CA TYR A 329 -20.78 -19.09 -8.24
C TYR A 329 -20.29 -18.35 -9.49
N CYS A 330 -20.61 -18.87 -10.68
CA CYS A 330 -20.21 -18.26 -11.94
C CYS A 330 -20.81 -16.85 -12.10
N ALA A 331 -22.10 -16.67 -11.82
CA ALA A 331 -22.78 -15.38 -11.91
C ALA A 331 -22.25 -14.38 -10.87
N THR A 332 -22.16 -14.78 -9.60
CA THR A 332 -21.67 -13.90 -8.52
C THR A 332 -20.26 -13.39 -8.80
N ARG A 333 -19.35 -14.27 -9.23
CA ARG A 333 -17.97 -13.89 -9.56
C ARG A 333 -17.88 -13.14 -10.88
N GLY A 334 -18.68 -13.53 -11.88
CA GLY A 334 -18.72 -12.89 -13.20
C GLY A 334 -19.18 -11.44 -13.14
N GLU A 335 -20.21 -11.17 -12.32
CA GLU A 335 -20.79 -9.84 -12.09
C GLU A 335 -20.06 -9.03 -11.01
N GLY A 336 -19.43 -9.70 -10.04
CA GLY A 336 -18.82 -9.07 -8.87
C GLY A 336 -17.40 -8.57 -9.11
N PHE A 337 -16.59 -9.32 -9.85
CA PHE A 337 -15.21 -8.93 -10.16
C PHE A 337 -15.12 -8.13 -11.47
N GLY A 338 -14.31 -7.08 -11.46
CA GLY A 338 -13.94 -6.33 -12.65
C GLY A 338 -12.99 -7.09 -13.58
N PRO A 339 -12.70 -6.51 -14.77
CA PRO A 339 -11.94 -7.18 -15.82
C PRO A 339 -10.52 -7.58 -15.40
N GLU A 340 -9.78 -6.69 -14.72
CA GLU A 340 -8.39 -6.95 -14.32
C GLU A 340 -8.30 -8.09 -13.31
N VAL A 341 -9.18 -8.10 -12.30
CA VAL A 341 -9.23 -9.18 -11.31
C VAL A 341 -9.55 -10.52 -11.97
N LYS A 342 -10.52 -10.55 -12.90
CA LYS A 342 -10.84 -11.77 -13.67
C LYS A 342 -9.66 -12.24 -14.53
N ARG A 343 -8.94 -11.33 -15.20
CA ARG A 343 -7.72 -11.67 -15.96
C ARG A 343 -6.67 -12.32 -15.08
N ARG A 344 -6.40 -11.76 -13.89
CA ARG A 344 -5.41 -12.34 -12.96
C ARG A 344 -5.86 -13.68 -12.39
N ILE A 345 -7.14 -13.86 -12.07
CA ILE A 345 -7.67 -15.17 -11.65
C ILE A 345 -7.49 -16.22 -12.76
N MET A 346 -7.82 -15.87 -14.01
CA MET A 346 -7.66 -16.77 -15.17
C MET A 346 -6.19 -17.16 -15.37
N LEU A 347 -5.28 -16.18 -15.41
CA LEU A 347 -3.84 -16.43 -15.56
C LEU A 347 -3.28 -17.26 -14.42
N GLY A 348 -3.65 -16.94 -13.17
CA GLY A 348 -3.21 -17.69 -11.99
C GLY A 348 -3.69 -19.14 -12.00
N THR A 349 -4.94 -19.36 -12.38
CA THR A 349 -5.53 -20.70 -12.48
C THR A 349 -4.83 -21.52 -13.55
N TYR A 350 -4.48 -20.91 -14.69
CA TYR A 350 -3.67 -21.53 -15.73
C TYR A 350 -2.26 -21.86 -15.24
N ALA A 351 -1.56 -20.93 -14.60
CA ALA A 351 -0.21 -21.13 -14.09
C ALA A 351 -0.11 -22.22 -13.01
N LEU A 352 -1.20 -22.50 -12.30
CA LEU A 352 -1.30 -23.58 -11.30
C LEU A 352 -1.90 -24.88 -11.84
N SER A 353 -2.34 -24.92 -13.09
CA SER A 353 -3.00 -26.09 -13.65
C SER A 353 -2.03 -27.24 -13.91
N SER A 354 -2.56 -28.47 -13.86
CA SER A 354 -1.79 -29.69 -14.13
C SER A 354 -1.15 -29.61 -15.53
N GLY A 355 0.13 -29.99 -15.62
CA GLY A 355 0.94 -29.89 -16.85
C GLY A 355 1.64 -28.54 -17.05
N TYR A 356 1.18 -27.47 -16.41
CA TYR A 356 1.75 -26.12 -16.56
C TYR A 356 2.44 -25.61 -15.29
N TYR A 357 2.13 -26.19 -14.12
CA TYR A 357 2.70 -25.82 -12.82
C TYR A 357 4.23 -25.68 -12.82
N ASP A 358 4.94 -26.70 -13.34
CA ASP A 358 6.41 -26.73 -13.32
C ASP A 358 7.02 -25.67 -14.24
N ALA A 359 6.39 -25.46 -15.40
CA ALA A 359 6.87 -24.54 -16.44
C ALA A 359 6.63 -23.07 -16.08
N TYR A 360 5.57 -22.78 -15.32
CA TYR A 360 5.21 -21.41 -14.95
C TYR A 360 5.45 -21.11 -13.46
N TYR A 361 4.63 -21.66 -12.57
CA TYR A 361 4.68 -21.27 -11.15
C TYR A 361 5.98 -21.68 -10.47
N LEU A 362 6.43 -22.94 -10.63
CA LEU A 362 7.71 -23.39 -10.06
C LEU A 362 8.89 -22.66 -10.70
N LYS A 363 8.84 -22.39 -12.01
CA LYS A 363 9.89 -21.64 -12.70
C LYS A 363 9.99 -20.20 -12.17
N ALA A 364 8.87 -19.52 -11.96
CA ALA A 364 8.82 -18.17 -11.40
C ALA A 364 9.36 -18.15 -9.95
N GLN A 365 9.06 -19.17 -9.13
CA GLN A 365 9.66 -19.30 -7.80
C GLN A 365 11.19 -19.46 -7.86
N LYS A 366 11.71 -20.24 -8.82
CA LYS A 366 13.16 -20.37 -9.03
C LYS A 366 13.79 -19.03 -9.44
N VAL A 367 13.13 -18.26 -10.31
CA VAL A 367 13.58 -16.91 -10.70
C VAL A 367 13.57 -15.96 -9.49
N ARG A 368 12.54 -15.99 -8.64
CA ARG A 368 12.50 -15.22 -7.38
C ARG A 368 13.73 -15.51 -6.51
N THR A 369 14.18 -16.77 -6.44
CA THR A 369 15.41 -17.14 -5.73
C THR A 369 16.66 -16.50 -6.37
N LEU A 370 16.74 -16.43 -7.69
CA LEU A 370 17.85 -15.76 -8.38
C LEU A 370 17.87 -14.26 -8.07
N VAL A 371 16.72 -13.59 -8.19
CA VAL A 371 16.58 -12.17 -7.82
C VAL A 371 16.99 -11.94 -6.36
N SER A 372 16.55 -12.80 -5.43
CA SER A 372 16.95 -12.70 -4.03
C SER A 372 18.45 -12.87 -3.80
N ARG A 373 19.11 -13.73 -4.58
CA ARG A 373 20.57 -13.94 -4.50
C ARG A 373 21.33 -12.71 -4.97
N ASP A 374 20.86 -12.02 -6.00
CA ASP A 374 21.47 -10.78 -6.47
C ASP A 374 21.47 -9.72 -5.36
N PHE A 375 20.33 -9.53 -4.67
CA PHE A 375 20.25 -8.61 -3.54
C PHE A 375 21.18 -9.03 -2.38
N HIS A 376 21.24 -10.32 -2.04
CA HIS A 376 22.17 -10.79 -0.99
C HIS A 376 23.62 -10.49 -1.34
N ALA A 377 24.05 -10.80 -2.57
CA ALA A 377 25.41 -10.51 -3.03
C ALA A 377 25.70 -9.00 -3.01
N ALA A 378 24.76 -8.16 -3.43
CA ALA A 378 24.92 -6.72 -3.36
C ALA A 378 25.06 -6.20 -1.91
N PHE A 379 24.29 -6.75 -0.96
CA PHE A 379 24.36 -6.35 0.45
C PHE A 379 25.63 -6.84 1.19
N GLU A 380 26.45 -7.69 0.59
CA GLU A 380 27.81 -7.97 1.10
C GLU A 380 28.74 -6.75 0.90
N CYS A 381 28.49 -5.98 -0.17
CA CYS A 381 29.31 -4.83 -0.56
C CYS A 381 28.71 -3.47 -0.18
N PHE A 382 27.38 -3.38 -0.08
CA PHE A 382 26.64 -2.13 0.10
C PHE A 382 25.70 -2.16 1.30
N ASP A 383 25.50 -1.02 1.93
CA ASP A 383 24.58 -0.87 3.08
C ASP A 383 23.15 -0.59 2.60
N LEU A 384 22.99 0.05 1.44
CA LEU A 384 21.71 0.27 0.77
C LEU A 384 21.88 0.32 -0.75
N LEU A 385 20.78 0.09 -1.47
CA LEU A 385 20.73 0.24 -2.92
C LEU A 385 19.79 1.40 -3.30
N ALA A 386 20.17 2.19 -4.28
CA ALA A 386 19.44 3.37 -4.73
C ALA A 386 19.11 3.30 -6.23
N ALA A 387 17.89 3.67 -6.58
CA ALA A 387 17.37 3.64 -7.93
C ALA A 387 16.09 4.48 -8.08
N PRO A 388 15.67 4.82 -9.31
CA PRO A 388 14.34 5.36 -9.55
C PRO A 388 13.23 4.43 -9.03
N THR A 389 12.23 5.00 -8.37
CA THR A 389 11.07 4.23 -7.87
C THR A 389 10.11 3.82 -8.99
N SER A 390 9.95 4.70 -9.98
CA SER A 390 9.14 4.50 -11.19
C SER A 390 10.01 4.86 -12.39
N PRO A 391 9.89 4.14 -13.53
CA PRO A 391 10.63 4.47 -14.74
C PRO A 391 10.14 5.77 -15.42
N ASP A 392 8.92 6.20 -15.11
CA ASP A 392 8.28 7.39 -15.68
C ASP A 392 7.58 8.23 -14.58
N VAL A 393 7.20 9.46 -14.92
CA VAL A 393 6.31 10.32 -14.14
C VAL A 393 4.87 9.82 -14.21
N ALA A 394 3.95 10.49 -13.48
CA ALA A 394 2.55 10.10 -13.49
C ALA A 394 2.00 10.18 -14.92
N PHE A 395 1.47 9.09 -15.45
CA PHE A 395 0.94 9.03 -16.83
C PHE A 395 -0.52 9.54 -16.90
N ARG A 396 -1.04 9.82 -18.10
CA ARG A 396 -2.43 10.28 -18.25
C ARG A 396 -3.39 9.11 -18.01
N ARG A 397 -4.58 9.41 -17.51
CA ARG A 397 -5.65 8.42 -17.40
C ARG A 397 -5.95 7.79 -18.77
N GLY A 398 -6.21 6.50 -18.78
CA GLY A 398 -6.49 5.71 -19.98
C GLY A 398 -5.27 5.25 -20.77
N GLU A 399 -4.05 5.75 -20.51
CA GLU A 399 -2.85 5.34 -21.27
C GLU A 399 -2.43 3.88 -21.01
N CYS A 400 -2.72 3.34 -19.81
CA CYS A 400 -2.44 1.94 -19.46
C CYS A 400 -3.67 1.01 -19.56
N ALA A 401 -4.80 1.48 -20.09
CA ALA A 401 -6.04 0.69 -20.20
C ALA A 401 -6.09 -0.24 -21.43
N GLY A 402 -4.95 -0.46 -22.11
CA GLY A 402 -4.79 -1.30 -23.31
C GLY A 402 -4.23 -2.69 -23.02
#